data_AF-A0A9J6BUL9-F1
#
_entry.id   AF-A0A9J6BUL9-F1
#
_cell.length_a   1.000
_cell.length_b   1.000
_cell.length_c   1.000
_cell.angle_alpha   90.00
_cell.angle_beta   90.00
_cell.angle_gamma   90.00
#
_symmetry.space_group_name_H-M   'P 1'
#
loop_
_entity.id
_entity.type
_entity.pdbx_description
1 polymer ?
#
loop_
_entity_poly.entity_id
_entity_poly.type
_entity_poly.pdbx_seq_one_letter_code
_entity_poly.pdbx_strand_id
1 'polypeptide(L)'
;MENFYNKLVIIDQKNEQEIETTRCVKHGATCNNTQEEDRKVVCAQKYTKIILRAIGDDGRAYNERFYYPSACVCQVYKNIKNN
;
A
#
# COMPACT_ATOMS: atom_id res chain seq x y z
N MET A 1 -1.66 -7.90 14.01
CA MET A 1 -1.85 -7.09 12.79
C MET A 1 -3.31 -6.69 12.78
N GLU A 2 -3.61 -5.39 12.76
CA GLU A 2 -4.97 -4.92 12.51
C GLU A 2 -5.06 -4.59 11.01
N ASN A 3 -5.89 -5.33 10.30
CA ASN A 3 -6.11 -5.14 8.87
C ASN A 3 -7.21 -4.08 8.70
N PHE A 4 -6.86 -2.91 8.17
CA PHE A 4 -7.84 -1.88 7.79
C PHE A 4 -8.29 -2.09 6.35
N TYR A 5 -9.47 -2.67 6.18
CA TYR A 5 -10.10 -2.85 4.87
C TYR A 5 -10.71 -1.51 4.42
N ASN A 6 -10.12 -0.84 3.42
CA ASN A 6 -10.74 0.32 2.79
C ASN A 6 -11.36 -0.15 1.45
N LYS A 7 -12.70 -0.27 1.42
CA LYS A 7 -13.45 -0.66 0.22
C LYS A 7 -13.58 0.55 -0.71
N LEU A 8 -12.94 0.54 -1.88
CA LEU A 8 -13.28 1.45 -2.98
C LEU A 8 -14.23 0.70 -3.92
N VAL A 9 -15.52 1.04 -3.90
CA VAL A 9 -16.53 0.42 -4.77
C VAL A 9 -16.71 1.28 -6.01
N ILE A 10 -16.45 0.71 -7.19
CA ILE A 10 -16.90 1.29 -8.47
C ILE A 10 -18.11 0.50 -8.90
N ILE A 11 -19.23 1.20 -9.08
CA ILE A 11 -20.52 0.61 -9.44
C ILE A 11 -20.68 0.69 -10.96
N ASP A 12 -20.49 -0.44 -11.65
CA ASP A 12 -21.28 -0.78 -12.83
C ASP A 12 -22.52 -1.53 -12.31
N GLN A 13 -23.69 -1.38 -12.95
CA GLN A 13 -24.97 -1.96 -12.50
C GLN A 13 -24.93 -3.50 -12.32
N LYS A 14 -23.86 -4.17 -12.75
CA LYS A 14 -23.66 -5.63 -12.64
C LYS A 14 -22.36 -6.07 -11.95
N ASN A 15 -21.41 -5.17 -11.68
CA ASN A 15 -20.09 -5.56 -11.18
C ASN A 15 -19.59 -4.57 -10.12
N GLU A 16 -19.18 -5.10 -8.97
CA GLU A 16 -18.40 -4.35 -7.98
C GLU A 16 -16.92 -4.66 -8.16
N GLN A 17 -16.10 -3.62 -8.17
CA GLN A 17 -14.66 -3.77 -8.02
C GLN A 17 -14.29 -3.51 -6.56
N GLU A 18 -13.56 -4.45 -5.95
CA GLU A 18 -13.02 -4.32 -4.60
C GLU A 18 -11.49 -4.33 -4.64
N ILE A 19 -10.88 -3.52 -3.79
CA ILE A 19 -9.43 -3.46 -3.62
C ILE A 19 -9.11 -3.73 -2.16
N GLU A 20 -8.41 -4.83 -1.92
CA GLU A 20 -7.86 -5.11 -0.60
C GLU A 20 -6.66 -4.21 -0.31
N THR A 21 -6.69 -3.50 0.82
CA THR A 21 -5.62 -2.61 1.23
C THR A 21 -5.00 -3.09 2.53
N THR A 22 -3.66 -3.08 2.62
CA THR A 22 -2.93 -3.33 3.86
C THR A 22 -2.17 -2.09 4.27
N ARG A 23 -2.49 -1.54 5.45
CA ARG A 23 -1.84 -0.36 6.03
C ARG A 23 -0.98 -0.72 7.24
N CYS A 24 0.17 -0.07 7.36
CA CYS A 24 0.94 -0.11 8.60
C CYS A 24 0.16 0.55 9.74
N VAL A 25 0.01 -0.15 10.86
CA VAL A 25 -0.56 0.44 12.10
C VAL A 25 0.37 1.54 12.64
N LYS A 26 1.70 1.35 12.55
CA LYS A 26 2.71 2.31 13.00
C LYS A 26 3.82 2.49 11.96
N HIS A 27 3.54 3.23 10.89
CA HIS A 27 4.57 3.54 9.89
C HIS A 27 5.74 4.33 10.50
N GLY A 28 6.97 3.92 10.20
CA GLY A 28 8.20 4.55 10.70
C GLY A 28 8.63 4.08 12.09
N ALA A 29 7.80 3.33 12.81
CA ALA A 29 8.18 2.74 14.09
C ALA A 29 9.18 1.60 13.92
N THR A 30 10.00 1.36 14.94
CA THR A 30 10.90 0.20 14.99
C THR A 30 10.09 -1.09 14.95
N CYS A 31 10.55 -2.05 14.15
CA CYS A 31 9.92 -3.37 14.10
C CYS A 31 10.14 -4.14 15.41
N ASN A 32 9.18 -5.01 15.77
CA ASN A 32 9.33 -5.90 16.91
C ASN A 32 10.46 -6.92 16.65
N ASN A 33 11.21 -7.28 17.69
CA ASN A 33 12.25 -8.31 17.68
C ASN A 33 13.41 -8.08 16.70
N THR A 34 13.65 -6.83 16.27
CA THR A 34 14.80 -6.46 15.45
C THR A 34 15.74 -5.54 16.24
N GLN A 35 16.61 -6.13 17.04
CA GLN A 35 17.82 -5.45 17.52
C GLN A 35 18.94 -5.76 16.51
N GLU A 36 19.29 -4.79 15.68
CA GLU A 36 20.53 -4.82 14.91
C GLU A 36 21.38 -3.61 15.30
N GLU A 37 22.57 -3.84 15.84
CA GLU A 37 23.41 -2.80 16.45
C GLU A 37 23.80 -1.68 15.46
N ASP A 38 23.96 -2.01 14.18
CA ASP A 38 24.37 -1.07 13.13
C ASP A 38 23.29 -0.81 12.05
N ARG A 39 22.07 -1.29 12.26
CA ARG A 39 20.98 -1.12 11.27
C ARG A 39 19.69 -0.64 11.92
N LYS A 40 19.07 0.35 11.29
CA LYS A 40 17.73 0.81 11.67
C LYS A 40 16.69 -0.01 10.91
N VAL A 41 15.87 -0.77 11.62
CA VAL A 41 14.77 -1.55 11.04
C VAL A 41 13.43 -0.93 11.41
N VAL A 42 12.68 -0.47 10.42
CA VAL A 42 11.38 0.22 10.64
C VAL A 42 10.27 -0.31 9.77
N CYS A 43 9.03 -0.19 10.25
CA CYS A 43 7.83 -0.51 9.48
C CYS A 43 7.65 0.49 8.32
N ALA A 44 7.87 0.02 7.08
CA ALA A 44 7.69 0.78 5.86
C ALA A 44 6.41 0.36 5.13
N GLN A 45 5.58 1.35 4.76
CA GLN A 45 4.41 1.13 3.91
C GLN A 45 4.87 0.93 2.46
N LYS A 46 4.41 -0.14 1.83
CA LYS A 46 4.52 -0.36 0.39
C LYS A 46 3.19 -0.05 -0.29
N TYR A 47 3.30 0.44 -1.52
CA TYR A 47 2.17 0.81 -2.33
C TYR A 47 2.23 0.06 -3.65
N THR A 48 1.08 -0.42 -4.09
CA THR A 48 0.92 -1.02 -5.42
C THR A 48 0.19 -0.03 -6.32
N LYS A 49 0.63 0.04 -7.57
CA LYS A 49 -0.05 0.82 -8.61
C LYS A 49 -1.04 -0.09 -9.32
N ILE A 50 -2.28 0.36 -9.44
CA ILE A 50 -3.26 -0.32 -10.29
C ILE A 50 -3.95 0.68 -11.23
N ILE A 51 -4.61 0.12 -12.23
CA ILE A 51 -5.35 0.86 -13.25
C ILE A 51 -6.81 0.45 -13.12
N LEU A 52 -7.67 1.42 -12.82
CA LEU A 52 -9.11 1.25 -12.93
C LEU A 52 -9.49 1.61 -14.36
N ARG A 53 -10.31 0.75 -14.96
CA ARG A 53 -10.81 0.94 -16.31
C ARG A 53 -12.32 1.01 -16.28
N ALA A 54 -12.87 2.10 -16.80
CA ALA A 54 -14.30 2.27 -17.04
C ALA A 54 -14.56 2.35 -18.54
N ILE A 55 -15.73 1.87 -18.97
CA ILE A 55 -16.23 2.05 -20.34
C ILE A 55 -17.40 3.01 -20.25
N GLY A 56 -17.30 4.16 -20.93
CA GLY A 56 -18.39 5.14 -20.97
C GLY A 56 -19.48 4.77 -21.96
N ASP A 57 -20.60 5.47 -21.89
CA ASP A 57 -21.78 5.23 -22.75
C ASP A 57 -21.49 5.44 -24.25
N ASP A 58 -20.43 6.18 -24.58
CA ASP A 58 -19.92 6.39 -25.93
C ASP A 58 -18.96 5.28 -26.42
N GLY A 59 -18.79 4.23 -25.62
CA GLY A 59 -17.88 3.12 -25.90
C GLY A 59 -16.40 3.45 -25.67
N ARG A 60 -16.04 4.66 -25.22
CA ARG A 60 -14.65 5.01 -24.94
C ARG A 60 -14.21 4.44 -23.60
N ALA A 61 -12.97 3.96 -23.57
CA ALA A 61 -12.34 3.47 -22.34
C ALA A 61 -11.63 4.60 -21.61
N TYR A 62 -11.94 4.75 -20.33
CA TYR A 62 -11.30 5.68 -19.41
C TYR A 62 -10.42 4.88 -18.45
N ASN A 63 -9.14 5.25 -18.34
CA ASN A 63 -8.20 4.60 -17.44
C ASN A 63 -7.74 5.59 -16.38
N GLU A 64 -7.90 5.24 -15.12
CA GLU A 64 -7.38 6.01 -13.99
C GLU A 64 -6.32 5.20 -13.25
N ARG A 65 -5.22 5.88 -12.89
CA ARG A 65 -4.07 5.28 -12.21
C ARG A 65 -3.99 5.82 -10.80
N PHE A 66 -3.80 4.92 -9.84
CA PHE A 66 -3.68 5.28 -8.45
C PHE A 66 -2.78 4.28 -7.74
N TYR A 67 -2.25 4.74 -6.63
CA TYR A 67 -1.45 3.94 -5.72
C TYR A 67 -2.30 3.66 -4.49
N TYR A 68 -2.30 2.41 -4.04
CA TYR A 68 -2.97 2.04 -2.80
C TYR A 68 -2.01 1.32 -1.84
N PRO A 69 -2.22 1.43 -0.52
CA PRO A 69 -1.42 0.73 0.49
C PRO A 69 -1.59 -0.78 0.33
N SER A 70 -0.52 -1.49 -0.03
CA SER A 70 -0.59 -2.91 -0.37
C SER A 70 0.09 -3.83 0.64
N ALA A 71 1.08 -3.34 1.39
CA ALA A 71 1.74 -4.12 2.42
C ALA A 71 2.46 -3.24 3.46
N CYS A 72 2.59 -3.75 4.68
CA CYS A 72 3.51 -3.21 5.68
C CYS A 72 4.69 -4.17 5.86
N VAL A 73 5.92 -3.70 5.67
CA VAL A 73 7.13 -4.54 5.75
C VAL A 73 8.16 -3.92 6.68
N CYS A 74 9.02 -4.75 7.28
CA CYS A 74 10.20 -4.28 8.00
C CYS A 74 11.32 -3.97 7.03
N GLN A 75 11.63 -2.69 6.85
CA GLN A 75 12.69 -2.22 5.97
C GLN A 75 13.95 -1.90 6.77
N VAL A 76 15.06 -2.49 6.34
CA VAL A 76 16.38 -2.31 6.94
C VAL A 76 17.10 -1.14 6.27
N TYR A 77 17.54 -0.18 7.05
CA TYR A 77 18.36 0.96 6.63
C TYR A 77 19.76 0.81 7.23
N LYS A 78 20.79 0.98 6.41
CA LYS A 78 22.17 1.09 6.91
C LYS A 78 22.30 2.42 7.66
N ASN A 79 22.83 2.39 8.88
CA ASN A 79 23.26 3.61 9.53
C ASN A 79 24.51 4.12 8.80
N ILE A 80 24.39 5.21 8.04
CA ILE A 80 25.56 5.90 7.49
C ILE A 80 26.19 6.65 8.66
N LYS A 81 27.27 6.11 9.23
CA LYS A 81 28.13 6.87 10.14
C LYS A 81 28.85 7.90 9.27
N ASN A 82 28.45 9.17 9.39
CA ASN A 82 29.27 10.27 8.87
C ASN A 82 30.51 10.34 9.76
N ASN A 83 31.63 9.83 9.26
CA ASN A 83 32.97 10.12 9.78
C ASN A 83 33.40 11.50 9.27
#